data_AF-A0A9D8WR32-F1
#
_entry.id   AF-A0A9D8WR32-F1
#
_cell.length_a   1.000
_cell.length_b   1.000
_cell.length_c   1.000
_cell.angle_alpha   90.00
_cell.angle_beta   90.00
_cell.angle_gamma   90.00
#
_symmetry.space_group_name_H-M   'P 1'
#
loop_
_entity.id
_entity.type
_entity.pdbx_description
1 polymer ?
#
loop_
_entity_poly.entity_id
_entity_poly.type
_entity_poly.pdbx_seq_one_letter_code
_entity_poly.pdbx_strand_id
1 'polypeptide(L)'
;MDIITWTAVTVMSMYMNMSSQPTNGNFVYNAEMQDGKISAIISYKNDMNCLTANTKHLYDYDEQDRVVSDQTLRWNTQKGEWIPVKCIEYSYDGNNITMSYMKWDNKCNYYLSPSEKVVYTTMGNMITSVEEYKTDTKDGEMHLADRYLLMGGVENMLAKN
;
A
#
# COMPACT_ATOMS: atom_id res chain seq x y z
N MET A 1 -8.70 -17.72 2.56
CA MET A 1 -8.21 -16.40 2.14
C MET A 1 -8.59 -15.45 3.26
N ASP A 2 -7.62 -15.04 4.07
CA ASP A 2 -7.83 -14.01 5.09
C ASP A 2 -7.93 -12.67 4.36
N ILE A 3 -9.15 -12.11 4.32
CA ILE A 3 -9.52 -11.01 3.41
C ILE A 3 -8.76 -9.70 3.71
N ILE A 4 -8.12 -9.58 4.89
CA ILE A 4 -7.52 -8.32 5.36
C ILE A 4 -5.99 -8.29 5.19
N THR A 5 -5.32 -9.43 5.04
CA THR A 5 -3.85 -9.45 4.97
C THR A 5 -3.38 -9.19 3.53
N TRP A 6 -2.59 -8.14 3.34
CA TRP A 6 -1.98 -7.85 2.04
C TRP A 6 -0.85 -8.85 1.77
N THR A 7 -1.10 -9.84 0.90
CA THR A 7 -0.15 -10.92 0.60
C THR A 7 0.26 -10.94 -0.87
N ALA A 8 1.27 -11.74 -1.21
CA ALA A 8 1.66 -12.03 -2.59
C ALA A 8 0.48 -12.52 -3.45
N VAL A 9 -0.41 -13.34 -2.88
CA VAL A 9 -1.62 -13.83 -3.56
C VAL A 9 -2.60 -12.69 -3.84
N THR A 10 -2.74 -11.74 -2.90
CA THR A 10 -3.55 -10.53 -3.10
C THR A 10 -2.99 -9.68 -4.24
N VAL A 11 -1.66 -9.47 -4.29
CA VAL A 11 -0.99 -8.72 -5.38
C VAL A 11 -1.19 -9.41 -6.73
N MET A 12 -1.03 -10.75 -6.79
CA MET A 12 -1.29 -11.53 -8.00
C MET A 12 -2.75 -11.39 -8.46
N SER A 13 -3.70 -11.49 -7.52
CA SER A 13 -5.13 -11.33 -7.81
C SER A 13 -5.45 -9.93 -8.35
N MET A 14 -4.82 -8.89 -7.79
CA MET A 14 -4.94 -7.52 -8.29
C MET A 14 -4.41 -7.40 -9.72
N TYR A 15 -3.20 -7.92 -10.00
CA TYR A 15 -2.63 -7.92 -11.35
C TYR A 15 -3.53 -8.63 -12.36
N MET A 16 -4.03 -9.83 -12.02
CA MET A 16 -4.92 -10.59 -12.90
C MET A 16 -6.19 -9.80 -13.22
N ASN A 17 -6.82 -9.17 -12.23
CA ASN A 17 -7.99 -8.31 -12.44
C ASN A 17 -7.68 -7.08 -13.32
N MET A 18 -6.50 -6.47 -13.17
CA MET A 18 -6.09 -5.32 -13.98
C MET A 18 -5.78 -5.72 -15.43
N SER A 19 -5.14 -6.88 -15.62
CA SER A 19 -4.72 -7.38 -16.93
C SER A 19 -5.88 -7.97 -17.76
N SER A 20 -6.94 -8.45 -17.10
CA SER A 20 -8.12 -9.04 -17.76
C SER A 20 -9.14 -8.01 -18.26
N GLN A 21 -9.00 -6.73 -17.88
CA GLN A 21 -9.94 -5.70 -18.33
C GLN A 21 -9.62 -5.28 -19.77
N PRO A 22 -10.60 -5.24 -20.69
CA PRO A 22 -10.40 -4.68 -22.03
C PRO A 22 -9.98 -3.23 -21.88
N THR A 23 -8.74 -2.89 -22.28
CA THR A 23 -8.02 -1.61 -22.06
C THR A 23 -8.91 -0.49 -21.49
N ASN A 24 -9.18 -0.54 -20.18
CA ASN A 24 -10.08 0.39 -19.51
C ASN A 24 -9.35 1.73 -19.37
N GLY A 25 -9.38 2.56 -20.42
CA GLY A 25 -8.87 3.92 -20.38
C GLY A 25 -7.36 4.06 -20.57
N ASN A 26 -6.82 3.52 -21.68
CA ASN A 26 -5.46 3.77 -22.18
C ASN A 26 -4.30 3.17 -21.38
N PHE A 27 -4.53 2.26 -20.42
CA PHE A 27 -3.44 1.59 -19.71
C PHE A 27 -3.38 0.09 -19.97
N VAL A 28 -2.15 -0.43 -20.07
CA VAL A 28 -1.84 -1.86 -20.07
C VAL A 28 -0.82 -2.14 -18.97
N TYR A 29 -0.81 -3.38 -18.46
CA TYR A 29 -0.06 -3.73 -17.27
C TYR A 29 0.86 -4.92 -17.52
N ASN A 30 2.10 -4.81 -17.04
CA ASN A 30 3.08 -5.90 -17.00
C ASN A 30 3.43 -6.23 -15.55
N ALA A 31 3.66 -7.50 -15.25
CA ALA A 31 4.19 -7.95 -13.97
C ALA A 31 5.61 -8.50 -14.15
N GLU A 32 6.53 -8.14 -13.26
CA GLU A 32 7.81 -8.80 -13.09
C GLU A 32 7.68 -9.83 -11.97
N MET A 33 8.24 -11.03 -12.17
CA MET A 33 8.17 -12.13 -11.22
C MET A 33 9.54 -12.40 -10.61
N GLN A 34 9.58 -12.70 -9.31
CA GLN A 34 10.75 -13.18 -8.59
C GLN A 34 10.31 -14.24 -7.59
N ASP A 35 10.98 -15.40 -7.60
CA ASP A 35 10.72 -16.51 -6.67
C ASP A 35 9.23 -16.91 -6.59
N GLY A 36 8.54 -16.89 -7.73
CA GLY A 36 7.12 -17.25 -7.84
C GLY A 36 6.13 -16.16 -7.39
N LYS A 37 6.61 -14.98 -7.02
CA LYS A 37 5.81 -13.83 -6.57
C LYS A 37 5.98 -12.65 -7.52
N ILE A 38 5.01 -11.74 -7.57
CA ILE A 38 5.15 -10.48 -8.32
C ILE A 38 6.11 -9.57 -7.54
N SER A 39 7.25 -9.22 -8.10
CA SER A 39 8.17 -8.22 -7.51
C SER A 39 7.85 -6.81 -7.99
N ALA A 40 7.22 -6.66 -9.16
CA ALA A 40 6.79 -5.37 -9.66
C ALA A 40 5.56 -5.41 -10.56
N ILE A 41 4.75 -4.36 -10.51
CA ILE A 41 3.68 -4.09 -11.50
C ILE A 41 3.98 -2.78 -12.21
N ILE A 42 3.98 -2.80 -13.54
CA ILE A 42 4.25 -1.63 -14.37
C ILE A 42 3.01 -1.30 -15.18
N SER A 43 2.58 -0.05 -15.12
CA SER A 43 1.56 0.51 -16.02
C SER A 43 2.21 1.21 -17.20
N TYR A 44 1.64 1.02 -18.38
CA TYR A 44 2.01 1.71 -19.61
C TYR A 44 0.79 2.42 -20.17
N LYS A 45 0.98 3.67 -20.61
CA LYS A 45 0.01 4.38 -21.43
C LYS A 45 0.08 3.85 -22.85
N ASN A 46 -1.05 3.48 -23.41
CA ASN A 46 -1.22 3.13 -24.82
C ASN A 46 -1.76 4.36 -25.56
N ASP A 47 -0.92 4.95 -26.41
CA ASP A 47 -1.30 6.03 -27.33
C ASP A 47 -1.06 5.57 -28.76
N MET A 48 -2.16 5.30 -29.49
CA MET A 48 -2.15 4.94 -30.92
C MET A 48 -1.07 3.90 -31.29
N ASN A 49 -1.01 2.79 -30.55
CA ASN A 49 -0.05 1.67 -30.68
C ASN A 49 1.36 1.91 -30.14
N CYS A 50 1.64 3.03 -29.47
CA CYS A 50 2.88 3.25 -28.73
C CYS A 50 2.66 3.06 -27.23
N LEU A 51 3.47 2.22 -26.60
CA LEU A 51 3.46 2.04 -25.14
C LEU A 51 4.51 2.95 -24.50
N THR A 52 4.05 3.86 -23.65
CA THR A 52 4.93 4.70 -22.82
C THR A 52 4.80 4.27 -21.36
N ALA A 53 5.92 3.91 -20.73
CA ALA A 53 5.95 3.60 -19.31
C ALA A 53 5.39 4.77 -18.47
N ASN A 54 4.62 4.46 -17.43
CA ASN A 54 3.91 5.46 -16.63
C ASN A 54 4.27 5.36 -15.15
N THR A 55 3.90 4.26 -14.50
CA THR A 55 4.11 4.03 -13.07
C THR A 55 4.58 2.61 -12.84
N LYS A 56 5.53 2.41 -11.94
CA LYS A 56 6.02 1.11 -11.48
C LYS A 56 5.79 1.01 -9.97
N HIS A 57 5.18 -0.07 -9.53
CA HIS A 57 5.11 -0.47 -8.13
C HIS A 57 6.14 -1.57 -7.89
N LEU A 58 6.94 -1.47 -6.84
CA LEU A 58 7.83 -2.53 -6.36
C LEU A 58 7.29 -3.06 -5.04
N TYR A 59 7.28 -4.38 -4.89
CA TYR A 59 6.75 -5.04 -3.71
C TYR A 59 7.85 -5.86 -3.02
N ASP A 60 8.01 -5.64 -1.72
CA ASP A 60 8.81 -6.50 -0.85
C ASP A 60 7.90 -7.30 0.09
N TYR A 61 8.34 -8.49 0.45
CA TYR A 61 7.57 -9.45 1.23
C TYR A 61 8.36 -9.94 2.45
N ASP A 62 7.64 -10.28 3.52
CA ASP A 62 8.21 -11.02 4.64
C ASP A 62 8.22 -12.55 4.40
N GLU A 63 8.69 -13.30 5.40
CA GLU A 63 8.77 -14.77 5.38
C GLU A 63 7.40 -15.47 5.32
N GLN A 64 6.31 -14.75 5.56
CA GLN A 64 4.93 -15.25 5.46
C GLN A 64 4.24 -14.78 4.17
N ASP A 65 5.00 -14.24 3.21
CA ASP A 65 4.53 -13.71 1.94
C ASP A 65 3.57 -12.53 2.08
N ARG A 66 3.64 -11.81 3.21
CA ARG A 66 2.89 -10.57 3.42
C ARG A 66 3.70 -9.42 2.86
N VAL A 67 3.03 -8.48 2.18
CA VAL A 67 3.68 -7.27 1.67
C VAL A 67 4.13 -6.44 2.85
N VAL A 68 5.40 -6.05 2.86
CA VAL A 68 5.99 -5.14 3.86
C VAL A 68 6.36 -3.78 3.26
N SER A 69 6.41 -3.67 1.93
CA SER A 69 6.69 -2.43 1.21
C SER A 69 5.95 -2.41 -0.13
N ASP A 70 5.31 -1.28 -0.45
CA ASP A 70 4.87 -0.89 -1.81
C ASP A 70 5.55 0.43 -2.17
N GLN A 71 6.58 0.34 -3.02
CA GLN A 71 7.28 1.50 -3.52
C GLN A 71 6.71 1.95 -4.86
N THR A 72 6.31 3.20 -4.97
CA THR A 72 5.84 3.79 -6.23
C THR A 72 6.95 4.60 -6.91
N LEU A 73 7.23 4.28 -8.17
CA LEU A 73 8.08 5.04 -9.08
C LEU A 73 7.28 5.58 -10.27
N ARG A 74 7.70 6.75 -10.77
CA ARG A 74 7.17 7.34 -12.00
C ARG A 74 8.22 7.31 -13.10
N TRP A 75 7.79 7.10 -14.33
CA TRP A 75 8.69 7.16 -15.48
C TRP A 75 9.00 8.63 -15.82
N ASN A 76 10.28 8.98 -15.92
CA ASN A 76 10.73 10.25 -16.47
C ASN A 76 11.08 10.06 -17.95
N THR A 77 10.19 10.51 -18.84
CA THR A 77 10.37 10.38 -20.29
C THR A 77 11.54 11.19 -20.84
N GLN A 78 11.93 12.29 -20.18
CA GLN A 78 13.05 13.13 -20.64
C GLN A 78 14.40 12.47 -20.39
N LYS A 79 14.51 11.71 -19.30
CA LYS A 79 15.75 11.05 -18.88
C LYS A 79 15.78 9.55 -19.18
N GLY A 80 14.62 8.94 -19.46
CA GLY A 80 14.50 7.50 -19.67
C GLY A 80 14.77 6.69 -18.40
N GLU A 81 14.35 7.19 -17.24
CA GLU A 81 14.62 6.56 -15.94
C GLU A 81 13.37 6.53 -15.04
N TRP A 82 13.33 5.57 -14.12
CA TRP A 82 12.35 5.53 -13.05
C TRP A 82 12.78 6.44 -11.89
N ILE A 83 11.87 7.30 -11.43
CA ILE A 83 12.11 8.21 -10.30
C ILE A 83 11.19 7.81 -9.15
N PRO A 84 11.72 7.61 -7.92
CA PRO A 84 10.89 7.29 -6.78
C PRO A 84 9.94 8.44 -6.42
N VAL A 85 8.75 8.11 -5.90
CA VAL A 85 7.70 9.09 -5.56
C VAL A 85 7.28 8.96 -4.10
N LYS A 86 6.94 7.74 -3.70
CA LYS A 86 6.48 7.40 -2.36
C LYS A 86 6.77 5.93 -2.05
N CYS A 87 6.70 5.59 -0.78
CA CYS A 87 6.74 4.22 -0.29
C CYS A 87 5.67 4.09 0.80
N ILE A 88 4.96 2.97 0.80
CA ILE A 88 4.08 2.59 1.91
C ILE A 88 4.69 1.36 2.55
N GLU A 89 4.99 1.44 3.84
CA GLU A 89 5.46 0.31 4.62
C GLU A 89 4.32 -0.31 5.42
N TYR A 90 4.35 -1.63 5.55
CA TYR A 90 3.37 -2.42 6.28
C TYR A 90 4.06 -3.19 7.39
N SER A 91 3.51 -3.10 8.60
CA SER A 91 3.92 -3.96 9.71
C SER A 91 2.72 -4.67 10.31
N TYR A 92 2.97 -5.90 10.78
CA TYR A 92 1.95 -6.80 11.29
C TYR A 92 2.36 -7.22 12.71
N ASP A 93 1.63 -6.72 13.72
CA ASP A 93 1.91 -6.98 15.13
C ASP A 93 0.65 -7.46 15.84
N GLY A 94 0.58 -8.77 16.11
CA GLY A 94 -0.61 -9.42 16.66
C GLY A 94 -1.85 -9.15 15.81
N ASN A 95 -2.78 -8.38 16.36
CA ASN A 95 -4.03 -8.00 15.72
C ASN A 95 -3.96 -6.65 14.99
N ASN A 96 -2.80 -5.98 14.99
CA ASN A 96 -2.63 -4.66 14.39
C ASN A 96 -1.90 -4.76 13.06
N ILE A 97 -2.44 -4.09 12.05
CA ILE A 97 -1.77 -3.84 10.77
C ILE A 97 -1.51 -2.35 10.69
N THR A 98 -0.24 -1.97 10.61
CA THR A 98 0.17 -0.57 10.49
C THR A 98 0.59 -0.29 9.05
N MET A 99 0.08 0.79 8.48
CA MET A 99 0.48 1.33 7.20
C MET A 99 1.15 2.69 7.41
N SER A 100 2.39 2.86 6.96
CA SER A 100 3.15 4.10 7.11
C SER A 100 3.46 4.69 5.74
N TYR A 101 3.04 5.94 5.49
CA TYR A 101 3.27 6.63 4.23
C TYR A 101 4.52 7.51 4.29
N MET A 102 5.44 7.29 3.35
CA MET A 102 6.67 8.06 3.19
C MET A 102 6.76 8.70 1.81
N LYS A 103 7.17 9.96 1.77
CA LYS A 103 7.39 10.71 0.53
C LYS A 103 8.86 10.70 0.15
N TRP A 104 9.15 10.56 -1.14
CA TRP A 104 10.51 10.73 -1.65
C TRP A 104 10.95 12.20 -1.66
N ASP A 105 12.13 12.48 -1.13
CA ASP A 105 12.78 13.78 -1.29
C ASP A 105 13.79 13.75 -2.45
N ASN A 106 13.46 14.46 -3.54
CA ASN A 106 14.33 14.51 -4.72
C ASN A 106 15.64 15.29 -4.51
N LYS A 107 15.71 16.17 -3.51
CA LYS A 107 16.93 16.94 -3.20
C LYS A 107 17.90 16.11 -2.39
N CYS A 108 17.37 15.37 -1.41
CA CYS A 108 18.20 14.60 -0.50
C CYS A 108 18.37 13.13 -0.92
N ASN A 109 17.60 12.65 -1.90
CA ASN A 109 17.69 11.32 -2.49
C ASN A 109 17.44 10.18 -1.48
N TYR A 110 16.45 10.37 -0.60
CA TYR A 110 15.97 9.36 0.33
C TYR A 110 14.46 9.55 0.63
N TYR A 111 13.83 8.53 1.22
CA TYR A 111 12.46 8.62 1.73
C TYR A 111 12.43 9.33 3.08
N LEU A 112 11.65 10.40 3.15
CA LEU A 112 11.43 11.11 4.41
C LEU A 112 10.78 10.20 5.45
N SER A 113 10.96 10.53 6.72
CA SER A 113 10.21 9.89 7.81
C SER A 113 8.70 9.90 7.51
N PRO A 114 7.95 8.88 7.98
CA PRO A 114 6.52 8.79 7.71
C PRO A 114 5.79 10.08 8.08
N SER A 115 4.91 10.56 7.19
CA SER A 115 4.09 11.76 7.43
C SER A 115 2.66 11.41 7.85
N GLU A 116 2.21 10.22 7.48
CA GLU A 116 0.90 9.68 7.81
C GLU A 116 1.06 8.21 8.17
N LYS A 117 0.26 7.75 9.13
CA LYS A 117 0.23 6.35 9.55
C LYS A 117 -1.20 5.95 9.88
N VAL A 118 -1.62 4.77 9.44
CA VAL A 118 -2.92 4.19 9.75
C VAL A 118 -2.71 2.86 10.45
N VAL A 119 -3.42 2.64 11.56
CA VAL A 119 -3.42 1.36 12.29
C VAL A 119 -4.81 0.75 12.20
N TYR A 120 -4.88 -0.44 11.62
CA TYR A 120 -6.07 -1.27 11.61
C TYR A 120 -5.96 -2.32 12.72
N THR A 121 -6.93 -2.34 13.64
CA THR A 121 -7.04 -3.40 14.63
C THR A 121 -8.05 -4.43 14.13
N THR A 122 -7.71 -5.71 14.24
CA THR A 122 -8.55 -6.80 13.78
C THR A 122 -8.99 -7.73 14.91
N MET A 123 -10.10 -8.41 14.70
CA MET A 123 -10.52 -9.57 15.50
C MET A 123 -10.89 -10.68 14.52
N GLY A 124 -9.96 -11.60 14.30
CA GLY A 124 -10.02 -12.53 13.17
C GLY A 124 -10.00 -11.74 11.85
N ASN A 125 -10.95 -12.02 10.96
CA ASN A 125 -11.03 -11.40 9.64
C ASN A 125 -11.92 -10.15 9.59
N MET A 126 -12.14 -9.48 10.74
CA MET A 126 -12.93 -8.25 10.84
C MET A 126 -12.08 -7.10 11.38
N ILE A 127 -12.14 -5.94 10.72
CA ILE A 127 -11.54 -4.70 11.25
C ILE A 127 -12.46 -4.15 12.34
N THR A 128 -11.92 -3.93 13.53
CA THR A 128 -12.68 -3.45 14.69
C THR A 128 -12.46 -1.97 14.93
N SER A 129 -11.27 -1.45 14.64
CA SER A 129 -10.97 -0.01 14.68
C SER A 129 -9.95 0.41 13.64
N VAL A 130 -10.01 1.69 13.31
CA VAL A 130 -9.04 2.39 12.45
C VAL A 130 -8.56 3.62 13.21
N GLU A 131 -7.25 3.76 13.34
CA GLU A 131 -6.61 4.92 13.95
C GLU A 131 -5.71 5.59 12.91
N GLU A 132 -5.92 6.88 12.68
CA GLU A 132 -5.13 7.68 11.75
C GLU A 132 -4.21 8.62 12.53
N TYR A 133 -2.95 8.68 12.13
CA TYR A 133 -1.91 9.50 12.73
C TYR A 133 -1.29 10.39 11.66
N LYS A 134 -0.92 11.61 12.07
CA LYS A 134 -0.22 12.57 11.21
C LYS A 134 0.95 13.16 11.97
N THR A 135 2.05 13.40 11.26
CA THR A 135 3.21 14.06 11.81
C THR A 135 2.92 15.54 12.00
N ASP A 136 3.08 16.07 13.21
CA ASP A 136 3.00 17.50 13.47
C ASP A 136 4.29 18.16 12.96
N THR A 137 4.10 19.24 12.20
CA THR A 137 5.19 20.01 11.59
C THR A 137 5.98 20.84 12.60
N LYS A 138 5.47 21.00 13.84
CA LYS A 138 6.11 21.80 14.91
C LYS A 138 7.18 21.03 15.67
N ASP A 139 6.91 19.79 16.04
CA ASP A 139 7.82 18.93 16.83
C ASP A 139 8.40 17.77 16.01
N GLY A 140 7.79 17.43 14.85
CA GLY A 140 8.20 16.31 14.02
C GLY A 140 7.70 14.95 14.52
N GLU A 141 6.80 14.93 15.50
CA GLU A 141 6.25 13.71 16.10
C GLU A 141 4.88 13.35 15.52
N MET A 142 4.52 12.07 15.57
CA MET A 142 3.21 11.59 15.11
C MET A 142 2.17 11.68 16.21
N HIS A 143 1.06 12.35 15.91
CA HIS A 143 -0.08 12.49 16.81
C HIS A 143 -1.32 11.82 16.21
N LEU A 144 -2.19 11.30 17.08
CA LEU A 144 -3.47 10.72 16.68
C LEU A 144 -4.34 11.84 16.09
N ALA A 145 -4.71 11.69 14.82
CA ALA A 145 -5.58 12.62 14.11
C ALA A 145 -7.05 12.22 14.25
N ASP A 146 -7.37 10.96 13.95
CA ASP A 146 -8.74 10.43 13.97
C ASP A 146 -8.77 8.98 14.47
N ARG A 147 -9.91 8.58 15.03
CA ARG A 147 -10.18 7.19 15.43
C ARG A 147 -11.61 6.81 15.09
N TYR A 148 -11.76 5.69 14.39
CA TYR A 148 -13.05 5.10 14.05
C TYR A 148 -13.18 3.74 14.72
N LEU A 149 -14.26 3.53 15.48
CA LEU A 149 -14.65 2.20 15.95
C LEU A 149 -15.69 1.64 14.98
N LEU A 150 -15.35 0.53 14.32
CA LEU A 150 -16.22 -0.10 13.32
C LEU A 150 -17.14 -1.17 13.94
N MET A 151 -16.83 -1.62 15.17
CA MET A 151 -17.75 -2.40 16.00
C MET A 151 -18.58 -1.51 16.93
N GLY A 152 -19.73 -1.05 16.47
CA GLY A 152 -20.81 -0.56 17.33
C GLY A 152 -21.75 -1.71 17.69
N GLY A 153 -21.46 -2.45 18.76
CA GLY A 153 -22.35 -3.53 19.21
C GLY A 153 -21.66 -4.62 20.01
N VAL A 154 -21.28 -4.31 21.25
CA VAL A 154 -21.18 -5.36 22.27
C VAL A 154 -22.56 -5.41 22.92
N GLU A 155 -23.44 -6.28 22.43
CA GLU A 155 -24.74 -6.65 23.04
C GLU A 155 -24.59 -7.29 24.45
N ASN A 156 -23.51 -7.00 25.18
CA ASN A 156 -23.20 -7.57 26.49
C ASN A 156 -22.73 -6.53 27.53
N MET A 157 -23.10 -5.25 27.41
CA MET A 157 -23.13 -4.38 28.60
C MET A 157 -24.43 -4.57 29.38
N LEU A 158 -24.66 -5.80 29.86
CA LEU A 158 -25.47 -5.97 31.06
C LEU A 158 -24.63 -5.41 32.20
N ALA A 159 -25.02 -4.24 32.71
CA ALA A 159 -24.60 -3.82 34.02
C ALA A 159 -25.05 -4.92 35.01
N LYS A 160 -24.09 -5.76 35.45
CA LYS A 160 -24.29 -6.61 36.60
C LYS A 160 -23.98 -5.79 37.85
N ASN A 161 -25.05 -5.64 38.64
CA ASN A 161 -25.18 -5.15 40.02
C ASN A 161 -25.09 -3.64 40.22
#